data_AF-Q8SU24-F1
#
_entry.id   AF-Q8SU24-F1
#
_cell.length_a   1.000
_cell.length_b   1.000
_cell.length_c   1.000
_cell.angle_alpha   90.00
_cell.angle_beta   90.00
_cell.angle_gamma   90.00
#
_symmetry.space_group_name_H-M   'P 1'
#
loop_
_entity.id
_entity.type
_entity.pdbx_description
1 polymer ?
#
loop_
_entity_poly.entity_id
_entity_poly.type
_entity_poly.pdbx_seq_one_letter_code
_entity_poly.pdbx_strand_id
1 'polypeptide(L)'
;MDQSDELIRRILDERSLEALCTLKHINKEKGEGLQNMLVQHFYATRRPIVYDEYIEIAKKMEEKSSSPVVNFKRRGSFFDLDDI
;
A
#
# COMPACT_ATOMS: atom_id res chain seq x y z
N MET A 1 -13.28 13.44 7.90
CA MET A 1 -12.73 12.14 8.31
C MET A 1 -12.47 11.36 7.04
N ASP A 2 -11.28 10.77 6.90
CA ASP A 2 -10.86 10.05 5.70
C ASP A 2 -11.74 8.82 5.47
N GLN A 3 -12.43 8.78 4.32
CA GLN A 3 -13.28 7.64 3.91
C GLN A 3 -12.52 6.31 3.94
N SER A 4 -11.20 6.36 3.74
CA SER A 4 -10.27 5.23 3.82
C SER A 4 -10.18 4.61 5.22
N ASP A 5 -10.33 5.39 6.29
CA ASP A 5 -10.29 4.88 7.67
C ASP A 5 -11.58 4.17 8.06
N GLU A 6 -12.73 4.66 7.58
CA GLU A 6 -14.02 3.97 7.77
C GLU A 6 -14.08 2.66 6.99
N LEU A 7 -13.54 2.65 5.76
CA LEU A 7 -13.46 1.43 4.96
C LEU A 7 -12.61 0.38 5.66
N ILE A 8 -11.42 0.76 6.14
CA ILE A 8 -10.48 -0.13 6.84
C ILE A 8 -11.11 -0.77 8.08
N ARG A 9 -11.87 0.00 8.86
CA ARG A 9 -12.63 -0.50 10.01
C ARG A 9 -13.72 -1.53 9.64
N ARG A 10 -14.23 -1.51 8.41
CA ARG A 10 -15.27 -2.44 7.95
C ARG A 10 -14.72 -3.69 7.28
N ILE A 11 -13.50 -3.62 6.74
CA ILE A 11 -12.92 -4.71 5.95
C ILE A 11 -11.88 -5.53 6.73
N LEU A 12 -11.35 -5.02 7.84
CA LEU A 12 -10.39 -5.71 8.70
C LEU A 12 -11.06 -6.28 9.95
N ASP A 13 -10.59 -7.45 10.37
CA ASP A 13 -10.86 -7.99 11.71
C ASP A 13 -10.18 -7.14 12.79
N GLU A 14 -10.70 -7.21 14.03
CA GLU A 14 -10.21 -6.44 15.19
C GLU A 14 -8.70 -6.59 15.40
N ARG A 15 -8.17 -7.82 15.30
CA ARG A 15 -6.74 -8.11 15.45
C ARG A 15 -5.88 -7.42 14.38
N SER A 16 -6.32 -7.46 13.14
CA SER A 16 -5.64 -6.82 12.00
C SER A 16 -5.65 -5.30 12.15
N LEU A 17 -6.76 -4.77 12.68
CA LEU A 17 -6.92 -3.34 12.91
C LEU A 17 -6.01 -2.83 14.03
N GLU A 18 -5.93 -3.55 15.15
CA GLU A 18 -5.00 -3.24 16.24
C GLU A 18 -3.54 -3.28 15.76
N ALA A 19 -3.17 -4.29 14.97
CA ALA A 19 -1.83 -4.40 14.38
C ALA A 19 -1.52 -3.21 13.46
N LEU A 20 -2.46 -2.81 12.59
CA LEU A 20 -2.30 -1.65 11.72
C LEU A 20 -2.20 -0.33 12.52
N CYS A 21 -3.03 -0.15 13.56
CA CYS A 21 -2.97 1.02 14.44
C CYS A 21 -1.63 1.10 15.18
N THR A 22 -1.14 -0.02 15.68
CA THR A 22 0.18 -0.11 16.33
C THR A 22 1.29 0.26 15.36
N LEU A 23 1.23 -0.27 14.12
CA LEU A 23 2.21 0.06 13.08
C LEU A 23 2.17 1.55 12.72
N LYS A 24 0.98 2.15 12.56
CA LYS A 24 0.83 3.60 12.31
C LYS A 24 1.41 4.44 13.43
N HIS A 25 1.30 3.99 14.69
CA HIS A 25 1.86 4.69 15.84
C HIS A 25 3.40 4.63 15.87
N ILE A 26 3.98 3.49 15.52
CA ILE A 26 5.43 3.30 15.47
C ILE A 26 6.05 3.99 14.26
N ASN A 27 5.42 3.82 13.09
CA ASN A 27 5.90 4.37 11.82
C ASN A 27 4.70 4.74 10.93
N LYS A 28 4.40 6.04 10.90
CA LYS A 28 3.26 6.58 10.17
C LYS A 28 3.32 6.29 8.67
N GLU A 29 4.48 6.48 8.03
CA GLU A 29 4.64 6.21 6.58
C GLU A 29 4.40 4.74 6.24
N LYS A 30 4.98 3.81 7.01
CA LYS A 30 4.74 2.37 6.81
C LYS A 30 3.27 2.02 7.06
N GLY A 31 2.65 2.59 8.08
CA GLY A 31 1.24 2.35 8.39
C GLY A 31 0.29 2.85 7.30
N GLU A 32 0.53 4.04 6.74
CA GLU A 32 -0.24 4.58 5.62
C GLU A 32 -0.01 3.77 4.33
N GLY A 33 1.22 3.35 4.06
CA GLY A 33 1.54 2.48 2.92
C GLY A 33 0.82 1.12 3.00
N LEU A 34 0.82 0.50 4.18
CA LEU A 34 0.11 -0.77 4.40
C LEU A 34 -1.40 -0.58 4.26
N GLN A 35 -1.95 0.51 4.81
CA GLN A 35 -3.37 0.84 4.67
C GLN A 35 -3.77 0.94 3.19
N ASN A 36 -2.99 1.66 2.39
CA ASN A 36 -3.26 1.80 0.96
C ASN A 36 -3.22 0.45 0.22
N MET A 37 -2.27 -0.43 0.56
CA MET A 37 -2.21 -1.78 -0.01
C MET A 37 -3.43 -2.63 0.38
N LEU A 38 -3.89 -2.54 1.62
CA LEU A 38 -5.08 -3.27 2.09
C LEU A 38 -6.34 -2.78 1.37
N VAL A 39 -6.50 -1.47 1.19
CA VAL A 39 -7.62 -0.89 0.43
C VAL A 39 -7.59 -1.33 -1.03
N GLN A 40 -6.43 -1.30 -1.69
CA GLN A 40 -6.28 -1.78 -3.06
C GLN A 40 -6.59 -3.27 -3.19
N HIS A 41 -6.11 -4.08 -2.25
CA HIS A 41 -6.42 -5.50 -2.21
C HIS A 41 -7.92 -5.72 -2.05
N PHE A 42 -8.58 -4.98 -1.16
CA PHE A 42 -10.03 -5.04 -1.00
C PHE A 42 -10.80 -4.68 -2.27
N TYR A 43 -10.39 -3.65 -3.01
CA TYR A 43 -11.04 -3.31 -4.28
C TYR A 43 -10.89 -4.41 -5.35
N ALA A 44 -9.79 -5.16 -5.33
CA ALA A 44 -9.57 -6.29 -6.22
C ALA A 44 -10.38 -7.53 -5.82
N THR A 45 -10.39 -7.89 -4.54
CA THR A 45 -10.97 -9.15 -4.05
C THR A 45 -12.45 -9.02 -3.65
N ARG A 46 -12.90 -7.79 -3.31
CA ARG A 46 -14.26 -7.45 -2.84
C ARG A 46 -14.76 -8.29 -1.67
N ARG A 47 -13.85 -8.72 -0.78
CA ARG A 47 -14.15 -9.50 0.43
C ARG A 47 -13.41 -8.93 1.64
N PRO A 48 -13.93 -9.09 2.87
CA PRO A 48 -13.19 -8.79 4.09
C PRO A 48 -11.86 -9.52 4.14
N ILE A 49 -10.85 -8.90 4.75
CA ILE A 49 -9.48 -9.39 4.83
C ILE A 49 -9.28 -10.03 6.19
N VAL A 50 -9.03 -11.34 6.19
CA VAL A 50 -8.72 -12.09 7.42
C VAL A 50 -7.28 -11.83 7.87
N TYR A 51 -7.00 -12.09 9.15
CA TYR A 51 -5.69 -11.84 9.76
C TYR A 51 -4.51 -12.48 9.01
N ASP A 52 -4.68 -13.70 8.49
CA ASP A 52 -3.63 -14.38 7.73
C ASP A 52 -3.31 -13.64 6.42
N GLU A 53 -4.34 -13.18 5.70
CA GLU A 53 -4.17 -12.36 4.49
C GLU A 53 -3.52 -11.01 4.80
N TYR A 54 -3.88 -10.40 5.94
CA TYR A 54 -3.23 -9.18 6.41
C TYR A 54 -1.73 -9.39 6.62
N ILE A 55 -1.32 -10.50 7.25
CA ILE A 55 0.11 -10.83 7.45
C ILE A 55 0.82 -11.00 6.10
N GLU A 56 0.19 -11.70 5.14
CA GLU A 56 0.78 -11.85 3.81
C GLU A 56 0.98 -10.51 3.09
N ILE A 57 0.00 -9.61 3.17
CA ILE A 57 0.08 -8.28 2.56
C ILE A 57 1.16 -7.44 3.26
N ALA A 58 1.25 -7.51 4.59
CA ALA A 58 2.30 -6.84 5.37
C ALA A 58 3.70 -7.35 4.99
N LYS A 59 3.89 -8.65 4.84
CA LYS A 59 5.17 -9.24 4.38
C LYS A 59 5.52 -8.78 2.96
N LYS A 60 4.57 -8.79 2.03
CA LYS A 60 4.76 -8.30 0.66
C LYS A 60 5.16 -6.82 0.61
N MET A 61 4.68 -6.01 1.56
CA MET A 61 5.10 -4.61 1.68
C MET A 61 6.58 -4.49 2.03
N GLU A 62 7.05 -5.28 3.01
CA GLU A 62 8.47 -5.28 3.39
C GLU A 62 9.37 -5.80 2.26
N GLU A 63 8.94 -6.86 1.55
CA GLU A 63 9.67 -7.38 0.40
C GLU A 63 9.78 -6.36 -0.75
N LYS A 64 8.69 -5.65 -1.07
CA LYS A 64 8.69 -4.58 -2.08
C LYS A 64 9.61 -3.42 -1.71
N SER A 65 9.65 -3.03 -0.43
CA SER A 65 10.56 -1.99 0.06
C SER A 65 12.04 -2.38 -0.04
N SER A 66 12.34 -3.68 -0.16
CA SER A 66 13.70 -4.19 -0.31
C SER A 66 14.15 -4.37 -1.78
N SER A 67 13.24 -4.17 -2.75
CA SER A 67 13.60 -4.24 -4.16
C SER A 67 14.18 -2.89 -4.65
N PRO A 68 15.40 -2.87 -5.23
CA PRO A 68 15.94 -1.64 -5.79
C PRO A 68 15.04 -1.18 -6.93
N VAL A 69 14.49 0.03 -6.80
CA VAL A 69 13.76 0.69 -7.88
C VAL A 69 14.78 0.97 -9.00
N VAL A 70 14.88 0.05 -9.96
CA VAL A 70 15.64 0.28 -11.19
C VAL A 70 14.85 1.30 -12.01
N ASN A 71 15.17 2.57 -11.80
CA ASN A 71 14.75 3.66 -12.68
C ASN A 71 15.35 3.42 -14.07
N PHE A 72 14.61 2.71 -14.93
CA PHE A 72 14.89 2.73 -16.37
C PHE A 72 14.52 4.11 -16.92
N LYS A 73 15.42 5.09 -16.77
CA LYS A 73 15.41 6.28 -17.64
C LYS A 73 15.80 5.80 -19.04
N ARG A 74 14.82 5.60 -19.93
CA ARG A 74 15.10 5.56 -21.38
C ARG A 74 15.66 6.94 -21.76
N ARG A 75 16.97 7.03 -22.00
CA ARG A 75 17.54 8.13 -22.79
C ARG A 75 17.03 7.95 -24.22
N GLY A 76 16.01 8.72 -24.58
CA GLY A 76 15.48 8.72 -25.94
C GLY A 76 14.23 9.55 -26.07
N SER A 77 14.36 10.88 -26.01
CA SER A 77 13.53 11.74 -26.86
C SER A 77 14.46 12.21 -27.97
N PHE A 78 14.32 11.62 -29.16
CA PHE A 78 14.94 12.07 -30.41
C PHE A 78 13.90 12.82 -31.27
N PHE A 79 12.87 13.37 -30.61
CA PHE A 79 11.76 14.10 -31.22
C PHE A 79 11.32 15.22 -30.26
N ASP A 80 12.17 16.23 -30.13
CA ASP A 80 11.72 17.58 -29.82
C ASP A 80 12.23 18.46 -30.99
N LEU A 81 11.54 18.31 -32.12
CA LEU A 81 11.48 19.35 -33.14
C LEU A 81 10.34 20.28 -32.70
N ASP A 82 10.71 21.51 -32.36
CA ASP A 82 9.93 22.77 -32.26
C ASP A 82 10.22 23.51 -30.95
N ASP A 83 11.24 24.38 -30.94
CA ASP A 83 11.07 25.84 -30.98
C ASP A 83 12.42 26.58 -30.76
N ILE A 84 12.76 27.42 -31.75
CA ILE A 84 13.80 28.49 -31.84
C ILE A 84 15.24 28.08 -32.21
#